data_AF-A0A917UDG4-F1
#
_entry.id   AF-A0A917UDG4-F1
#
_cell.length_a   1.000
_cell.length_b   1.000
_cell.length_c   1.000
_cell.angle_alpha   90.00
_cell.angle_beta   90.00
_cell.angle_gamma   90.00
#
_symmetry.space_group_name_H-M   'P 1'
#
loop_
_entity.id
_entity.type
_entity.pdbx_description
1 polymer ?
#
loop_
_entity_poly.entity_id
_entity_poly.type
_entity_poly.pdbx_seq_one_letter_code
_entity_poly.pdbx_strand_id
1 'polypeptide(L)'
;MPRHPDAVITPNTLLRDARLRTPSPLRTGQSMSRPELADAVNTAIDQLYPRRDLTTQYVDGRWIGKLERGEHRWPSDERRTAVRHVLHTTTDTELGLYIRASMQA
;
A
#
# COMPACT_ATOMS: atom_id res chain seq x y z
N MET A 1 -26.21 22.12 -12.27
CA MET A 1 -25.59 21.17 -11.32
C MET A 1 -24.11 21.49 -11.21
N PRO A 2 -23.61 22.06 -10.10
CA PRO A 2 -22.17 22.21 -9.90
C PRO A 2 -21.58 20.81 -9.73
N ARG A 3 -20.70 20.40 -10.65
CA ARG A 3 -19.87 19.21 -10.47
C ARG A 3 -18.97 19.50 -9.27
N HIS A 4 -18.96 18.62 -8.27
CA HIS A 4 -18.01 18.71 -7.16
C HIS A 4 -16.61 18.94 -7.74
N PRO A 5 -15.80 19.85 -7.15
CA PRO A 5 -14.44 20.04 -7.64
C PRO A 5 -13.75 18.68 -7.60
N ASP A 6 -13.19 18.27 -8.74
CA ASP A 6 -12.40 17.05 -8.87
C ASP A 6 -11.44 17.01 -7.68
N ALA A 7 -11.69 16.07 -6.78
CA ALA A 7 -10.83 15.86 -5.64
C ALA A 7 -9.43 15.62 -6.20
N VAL A 8 -8.53 16.59 -6.09
CA VAL A 8 -7.17 16.49 -6.62
C VAL A 8 -6.56 15.21 -6.07
N ILE A 9 -6.43 14.19 -6.92
CA ILE A 9 -5.85 12.91 -6.53
C ILE A 9 -4.35 13.10 -6.55
N THR A 10 -3.79 13.53 -5.41
CA THR A 10 -2.33 13.60 -5.22
C THR A 10 -1.71 12.20 -5.28
N PRO A 11 -0.72 11.91 -6.14
CA PRO A 11 -0.03 10.62 -6.11
C PRO A 11 0.60 10.33 -4.75
N ASN A 12 0.54 9.09 -4.27
CA ASN A 12 1.27 8.64 -3.08
C ASN A 12 2.70 8.26 -3.48
N THR A 13 3.57 9.28 -3.57
CA THR A 13 4.99 9.09 -3.89
C THR A 13 5.74 8.37 -2.78
N LEU A 14 5.34 8.54 -1.51
CA LEU A 14 5.97 7.87 -0.37
C LEU A 14 5.88 6.33 -0.47
N LEU A 15 4.69 5.80 -0.77
CA LEU A 15 4.51 4.37 -0.99
C LEU A 15 5.30 3.87 -2.21
N ARG A 16 5.27 4.64 -3.30
CA ARG A 16 6.00 4.31 -4.53
C ARG A 16 7.51 4.24 -4.26
N ASP A 17 8.05 5.23 -3.57
CA ASP A 17 9.48 5.32 -3.27
C ASP A 17 9.91 4.23 -2.30
N ALA A 18 9.09 3.92 -1.29
CA ALA A 18 9.32 2.79 -0.39
C ALA A 18 9.43 1.47 -1.17
N ARG A 19 8.49 1.19 -2.08
CA ARG A 19 8.56 0.00 -2.94
C ARG A 19 9.81 0.00 -3.82
N LEU A 20 10.19 1.15 -4.39
CA LEU A 20 11.35 1.24 -5.27
C LEU A 20 12.68 1.06 -4.51
N ARG A 21 12.73 1.39 -3.22
CA ARG A 21 13.89 1.12 -2.36
C ARG A 21 14.01 -0.34 -1.95
N THR A 22 12.90 -1.08 -1.92
CA THR A 22 12.91 -2.51 -1.61
C THR A 22 13.44 -3.32 -2.81
N PRO A 23 14.48 -4.16 -2.63
CA PRO A 23 14.95 -5.05 -3.69
C PRO A 23 13.89 -6.07 -4.10
N SER A 24 13.82 -6.42 -5.38
CA SER A 24 13.00 -7.52 -5.85
C SER A 24 13.58 -8.84 -5.35
N PRO A 25 12.76 -9.74 -4.77
CA PRO A 25 13.20 -11.07 -4.39
C PRO A 25 13.39 -12.00 -5.59
N LEU A 26 12.78 -11.69 -6.75
CA LEU A 26 12.83 -12.52 -7.96
C LEU A 26 13.85 -12.03 -8.99
N ARG A 27 14.23 -10.75 -8.94
CA ARG A 27 15.10 -10.11 -9.93
C ARG A 27 16.24 -9.38 -9.23
N THR A 28 17.39 -10.03 -9.17
CA THR A 28 18.60 -9.45 -8.59
C THR A 28 18.95 -8.12 -9.26
N GLY A 29 19.21 -7.09 -8.43
CA GLY A 29 19.57 -5.75 -8.89
C GLY A 29 18.39 -4.88 -9.36
N GLN A 30 17.15 -5.38 -9.29
CA GLN A 30 15.96 -4.60 -9.60
C GLN A 30 15.19 -4.24 -8.33
N SER A 31 14.46 -3.13 -8.38
CA SER A 31 13.47 -2.79 -7.36
C SER A 31 12.25 -3.70 -7.44
N MET A 32 11.59 -3.90 -6.30
CA MET A 32 10.36 -4.67 -6.20
C MET A 32 9.26 -4.06 -7.09
N SER A 33 8.61 -4.89 -7.89
CA SER A 33 7.48 -4.52 -8.74
C SER A 33 6.16 -4.49 -7.96
N ARG A 34 5.09 -3.94 -8.55
CA ARG A 34 3.77 -3.91 -7.91
C ARG A 34 3.19 -5.30 -7.65
N PRO A 35 3.28 -6.27 -8.60
CA PRO A 35 2.83 -7.64 -8.34
C PRO A 35 3.64 -8.31 -7.23
N GLU A 36 4.97 -8.16 -7.24
CA GLU A 36 5.82 -8.73 -6.18
C GLU A 36 5.49 -8.15 -4.81
N LEU A 37 5.20 -6.85 -4.72
CA LEU A 37 4.72 -6.25 -3.47
C LEU A 37 3.36 -6.84 -3.05
N ALA A 38 2.44 -7.04 -4.00
CA ALA A 38 1.14 -7.63 -3.69
C ALA A 38 1.26 -9.06 -3.15
N ASP A 39 2.10 -9.89 -3.78
CA ASP A 39 2.36 -11.27 -3.35
C ASP A 39 3.01 -11.32 -1.96
N ALA A 40 3.98 -10.42 -1.70
CA ALA A 40 4.60 -10.28 -0.40
C ALA A 40 3.61 -9.80 0.67
N VAL A 41 2.70 -8.88 0.34
CA VAL A 41 1.65 -8.42 1.25
C VAL A 41 0.67 -9.54 1.58
N ASN A 42 0.25 -10.35 0.61
CA ASN A 42 -0.64 -11.49 0.85
C ASN A 42 0.04 -12.52 1.78
N THR A 43 1.32 -12.81 1.51
CA THR A 43 2.14 -13.67 2.38
C THR A 43 2.25 -13.10 3.80
N ALA A 44 2.44 -11.78 3.94
CA ALA A 44 2.50 -11.12 5.23
C ALA A 44 1.14 -11.16 5.97
N ILE A 45 0.01 -11.06 5.27
CA ILE A 45 -1.32 -11.22 5.88
C ILE A 45 -1.45 -12.61 6.52
N ASP A 46 -1.07 -13.66 5.80
CA ASP A 46 -1.13 -15.04 6.32
C ASP A 46 -0.21 -15.25 7.52
N GLN A 47 1.00 -14.67 7.47
CA GLN A 47 1.98 -14.77 8.55
C GLN A 47 1.57 -14.00 9.81
N LEU A 48 1.00 -12.79 9.65
CA LEU A 48 0.59 -11.94 10.76
C LEU A 48 -0.73 -12.41 11.39
N TYR A 49 -1.61 -13.05 10.62
CA TYR A 49 -2.95 -13.44 11.06
C TYR A 49 -3.27 -14.93 10.80
N PRO A 50 -2.44 -15.89 11.25
CA PRO A 50 -2.55 -17.30 10.87
C PRO A 50 -3.84 -18.00 11.35
N ARG A 51 -4.60 -17.38 12.26
CA ARG A 51 -5.86 -17.90 12.81
C ARG A 51 -7.11 -17.20 12.26
N ARG A 52 -6.96 -16.26 11.33
CA ARG A 52 -8.07 -15.51 10.73
C ARG A 52 -8.13 -15.80 9.24
N ASP A 53 -9.32 -16.10 8.73
CA ASP A 53 -9.53 -16.13 7.28
C ASP A 53 -9.61 -14.68 6.75
N LEU A 54 -8.51 -14.23 6.17
CA LEU A 54 -8.37 -12.90 5.57
C LEU A 54 -8.12 -12.98 4.07
N THR A 55 -8.53 -14.07 3.41
CA THR A 55 -8.43 -14.23 1.95
C THR A 55 -9.13 -13.09 1.18
N THR A 56 -10.24 -12.56 1.72
CA THR A 56 -10.94 -11.37 1.20
C THR A 56 -10.11 -10.08 1.28
N GLN A 57 -9.06 -10.06 2.11
CA GLN A 57 -8.13 -8.95 2.26
C GLN A 57 -6.94 -9.04 1.30
N TYR A 58 -6.81 -10.11 0.53
CA TYR A 58 -5.73 -10.23 -0.45
C TYR A 58 -5.80 -9.11 -1.50
N VAL A 59 -4.62 -8.79 -2.01
CA VAL A 59 -4.39 -7.67 -2.91
C VAL A 59 -3.66 -8.14 -4.16
N ASP A 60 -3.77 -7.36 -5.21
CA ASP A 60 -3.07 -7.56 -6.49
C ASP A 60 -2.24 -6.32 -6.84
N GLY A 61 -1.43 -6.44 -7.90
CA GLY A 61 -0.61 -5.32 -8.37
C GLY A 61 -1.43 -4.11 -8.82
N ARG A 62 -2.71 -4.31 -9.22
CA ARG A 62 -3.62 -3.22 -9.59
C ARG A 62 -4.04 -2.43 -8.35
N TRP A 63 -4.32 -3.09 -7.24
CA TRP A 63 -4.64 -2.50 -5.95
C TRP A 63 -3.47 -1.67 -5.42
N ILE A 64 -2.25 -2.21 -5.48
CA ILE A 64 -1.03 -1.43 -5.17
C ILE A 64 -0.93 -0.18 -6.05
N GLY A 65 -1.22 -0.32 -7.35
CA GLY A 65 -1.25 0.83 -8.26
C GLY A 65 -2.30 1.89 -7.88
N LYS A 66 -3.47 1.50 -7.36
CA LYS A 66 -4.48 2.44 -6.85
C LYS A 66 -3.99 3.20 -5.63
N LEU A 67 -3.26 2.52 -4.73
CA LEU A 67 -2.64 3.18 -3.58
C LEU A 67 -1.58 4.20 -4.02
N GLU A 68 -0.65 3.80 -4.90
CA GLU A 68 0.41 4.68 -5.41
C GLU A 68 -0.15 5.90 -6.16
N ARG A 69 -1.27 5.74 -6.89
CA ARG A 69 -1.94 6.87 -7.55
C ARG A 69 -2.73 7.72 -6.58
N GLY A 70 -3.00 7.25 -5.37
CA GLY A 70 -3.82 7.96 -4.39
C GLY A 70 -5.32 7.83 -4.59
N GLU A 71 -5.77 6.95 -5.50
CA GLU A 71 -7.19 6.67 -5.75
C GLU A 71 -7.85 5.98 -4.56
N HIS A 72 -7.07 5.19 -3.83
CA HIS A 72 -7.46 4.60 -2.56
C HIS A 72 -6.38 4.96 -1.53
N ARG A 73 -6.75 5.66 -0.45
CA ARG A 73 -5.76 6.19 0.50
C ARG A 73 -5.75 5.53 1.87
N TRP A 74 -6.85 4.87 2.24
CA TRP A 74 -6.98 4.32 3.58
C TRP A 74 -7.50 2.87 3.52
N PRO A 75 -6.59 1.90 3.43
CA PRO A 75 -6.92 0.48 3.54
C PRO A 75 -7.38 0.07 4.94
N SER A 76 -7.93 -1.15 5.03
CA SER A 76 -8.14 -1.85 6.30
C SER A 76 -6.86 -1.97 7.12
N ASP A 77 -7.01 -2.13 8.43
CA ASP A 77 -5.88 -2.20 9.36
C ASP A 77 -4.94 -3.36 9.07
N GLU A 78 -5.50 -4.51 8.69
CA GLU A 78 -4.73 -5.71 8.33
C GLU A 78 -3.85 -5.46 7.10
N ARG A 79 -4.39 -4.80 6.06
CA ARG A 79 -3.64 -4.44 4.85
C ARG A 79 -2.56 -3.40 5.16
N ARG A 80 -2.87 -2.38 5.96
CA ARG A 80 -1.88 -1.36 6.37
C ARG A 80 -0.71 -2.00 7.12
N THR A 81 -1.01 -2.87 8.07
CA THR A 81 -0.01 -3.60 8.86
C THR A 81 0.85 -4.51 7.99
N ALA A 82 0.25 -5.25 7.06
CA ALA A 82 0.99 -6.10 6.12
C ALA A 82 1.89 -5.30 5.18
N VAL A 83 1.41 -4.17 4.63
CA VAL A 83 2.24 -3.29 3.77
C VAL A 83 3.42 -2.71 4.55
N ARG A 84 3.20 -2.24 5.79
CA ARG A 84 4.28 -1.77 6.67
C ARG A 84 5.32 -2.85 6.95
N HIS A 85 4.85 -4.07 7.24
CA HIS A 85 5.73 -5.22 7.48
C HIS A 85 6.64 -5.51 6.27
N VAL A 86 6.09 -5.55 5.06
CA VAL A 86 6.83 -5.85 3.82
C VAL A 86 7.79 -4.72 3.43
N LEU A 87 7.39 -3.46 3.60
CA LEU A 87 8.21 -2.30 3.23
C LEU A 87 9.15 -1.86 4.35
N HIS A 88 9.20 -2.59 5.46
CA HIS A 88 10.01 -2.30 6.63
C HIS A 88 9.81 -0.88 7.18
N THR A 89 8.57 -0.39 7.15
CA THR A 89 8.20 0.91 7.72
C THR A 89 7.48 0.74 9.04
N THR A 90 7.62 1.72 9.93
CA THR A 90 7.05 1.63 11.29
C THR A 90 5.64 2.22 11.32
N THR A 91 5.41 3.27 10.53
CA THR A 91 4.18 4.07 10.60
C THR A 91 3.47 4.17 9.25
N ASP A 92 2.16 4.41 9.29
CA ASP A 92 1.34 4.60 8.08
C ASP A 92 1.70 5.91 7.36
N THR A 93 2.13 6.91 8.10
CA THR A 93 2.54 8.23 7.58
C THR A 93 3.81 8.14 6.74
N GLU A 94 4.76 7.26 7.08
CA GLU A 94 5.94 6.96 6.26
C GLU A 94 5.56 6.43 4.87
N LEU A 95 4.37 5.84 4.74
CA LEU A 95 3.82 5.33 3.49
C LEU A 95 2.77 6.25 2.88
N GLY A 96 2.56 7.45 3.42
CA GLY A 96 1.53 8.39 2.96
C GLY A 96 0.10 7.86 3.09
N LEU A 97 -0.14 6.95 4.04
CA LEU A 97 -1.47 6.43 4.37
C LEU A 97 -2.04 7.27 5.51
N TYR A 98 -3.19 7.91 5.29
CA TYR A 98 -3.88 8.71 6.29
C TYR A 98 -5.40 8.77 6.01
N ILE A 99 -6.19 8.97 7.07
CA ILE A 99 -7.62 9.23 6.95
C ILE A 99 -7.79 10.65 6.37
N ARG A 100 -8.57 10.78 5.30
CA ARG A 100 -8.81 12.05 4.57
C ARG A 100 -9.32 13.21 5.43
N ALA A 101 -9.71 12.96 6.68
CA ALA A 101 -10.05 13.97 7.69
C ALA A 101 -8.83 14.74 8.24
N SER A 102 -7.60 14.34 7.90
CA SER A 102 -6.37 15.00 8.34
C SER A 102 -5.62 15.58 7.15
N MET A 103 -6.20 16.61 6.56
CA MET A 103 -5.45 17.59 5.77
C MET A 103 -5.26 18.81 6.67
N GLN A 104 -4.18 18.83 7.46
CA GLN A 104 -3.66 20.04 8.11
C GLN A 104 -2.15 19.91 8.28
N ALA A 105 -1.40 20.51 7.35
CA ALA A 105 -0.44 21.59 7.61
C ALA A 105 0.15 22.03 6.27
#